data_AF-C2Y2L4-F1
#
_entry.id   AF-C2Y2L4-F1
#
_cell.length_a   1.000
_cell.length_b   1.000
_cell.length_c   1.000
_cell.angle_alpha   90.00
_cell.angle_beta   90.00
_cell.angle_gamma   90.00
#
_symmetry.space_group_name_H-M   'P 1'
#
loop_
_entity.id
_entity.type
_entity.pdbx_description
1 polymer ?
#
loop_
_entity_poly.entity_id
_entity_poly.type
_entity_poly.pdbx_seq_one_letter_code
_entity_poly.pdbx_strand_id
1 'polypeptide(L)'
;MHNWKVTGVDTHSSEHKAVVDLVNKGILEIPKTEDGKYTNIASINTKDAITKEEIVALSQKVNINPNQFNHVKTKGEFYKKLNKIIEKM
;
A
#
# COMPACT_ATOMS: atom_id res chain seq x y z
N MET A 1 -33.54 0.37 -5.35
CA MET A 1 -32.35 0.24 -4.46
C MET A 1 -31.31 1.20 -4.99
N HIS A 2 -31.05 2.31 -4.28
CA HIS A 2 -30.07 3.28 -4.74
C HIS A 2 -28.67 2.75 -4.44
N ASN A 3 -27.99 2.32 -5.50
CA ASN A 3 -26.62 1.80 -5.47
C ASN A 3 -25.69 2.92 -5.01
N TRP A 4 -25.17 2.81 -3.80
CA TRP A 4 -24.13 3.70 -3.32
C TRP A 4 -22.90 3.46 -4.19
N LYS A 5 -22.49 4.48 -4.96
CA LYS A 5 -21.25 4.45 -5.73
C LYS A 5 -20.22 5.26 -4.97
N VAL A 6 -19.10 4.62 -4.60
CA VAL A 6 -17.99 5.34 -3.98
C VAL A 6 -17.40 6.28 -5.04
N THR A 7 -17.52 7.59 -4.79
CA THR A 7 -16.91 8.64 -5.62
C THR A 7 -15.73 9.24 -4.87
N GLY A 8 -14.65 9.57 -5.58
CA GLY A 8 -13.43 10.14 -4.96
C GLY A 8 -12.35 9.12 -4.61
N VAL A 9 -12.55 7.84 -4.91
CA VAL A 9 -11.50 6.81 -4.89
C VAL A 9 -11.07 6.51 -6.34
N ASP A 10 -9.79 6.73 -6.64
CA ASP A 10 -9.25 6.38 -7.95
C ASP A 10 -8.71 4.95 -7.92
N THR A 11 -9.59 4.00 -8.22
CA THR A 11 -9.28 2.56 -8.21
C THR A 11 -8.48 2.10 -9.43
N HIS A 12 -8.27 2.98 -10.41
CA HIS A 12 -7.55 2.70 -11.66
C HIS A 12 -6.11 3.22 -11.64
N SER A 13 -5.72 3.99 -10.62
CA SER A 13 -4.38 4.51 -10.46
C SER A 13 -3.34 3.40 -10.31
N SER A 14 -2.13 3.68 -10.79
CA SER A 14 -0.99 2.76 -10.68
C SER A 14 -0.63 2.45 -9.22
N GLU A 15 -0.87 3.40 -8.34
CA GLU A 15 -0.66 3.34 -6.91
C GLU A 15 -1.68 2.42 -6.24
N HIS A 16 -2.97 2.52 -6.61
CA HIS A 16 -3.99 1.61 -6.11
C HIS A 16 -3.71 0.16 -6.55
N LYS A 17 -3.29 -0.04 -7.81
CA LYS A 17 -2.87 -1.37 -8.27
C LYS A 17 -1.69 -1.92 -7.47
N ALA A 18 -0.70 -1.10 -7.15
CA ALA A 18 0.45 -1.51 -6.33
C ALA A 18 0.03 -1.89 -4.90
N VAL A 19 -0.90 -1.14 -4.30
CA VAL A 19 -1.48 -1.48 -2.98
C VAL A 19 -2.14 -2.86 -3.02
N VAL A 20 -3.02 -3.09 -4.00
CA VAL A 20 -3.72 -4.38 -4.16
C VAL A 20 -2.74 -5.53 -4.31
N ASP A 21 -1.70 -5.35 -5.12
CA ASP A 21 -0.69 -6.38 -5.36
C ASP A 21 0.13 -6.72 -4.10
N LEU A 22 0.55 -5.71 -3.35
CA LEU A 22 1.28 -5.89 -2.09
C LEU A 22 0.41 -6.55 -1.00
N VAL A 23 -0.89 -6.26 -0.95
CA VAL A 23 -1.84 -6.92 -0.05
C VAL A 23 -2.02 -8.38 -0.45
N ASN A 24 -2.22 -8.67 -1.74
CA ASN A 24 -2.36 -10.04 -2.24
C ASN A 24 -1.10 -10.88 -2.00
N LYS A 25 0.08 -10.26 -2.04
CA LYS A 25 1.38 -10.89 -1.69
C LYS A 25 1.60 -11.03 -0.18
N GLY A 26 0.71 -10.53 0.67
CA GLY A 26 0.83 -10.59 2.14
C GLY A 26 1.90 -9.66 2.72
N ILE A 27 2.45 -8.75 1.91
CA ILE A 27 3.50 -7.81 2.33
C ILE A 27 2.86 -6.65 3.09
N LEU A 28 1.85 -6.05 2.47
CA LEU A 28 1.06 -4.99 3.07
C LEU A 28 -0.12 -5.60 3.81
N GLU A 29 -0.12 -5.48 5.14
CA GLU A 29 -1.22 -5.96 5.95
C GLU A 29 -2.26 -4.85 6.10
N ILE A 30 -3.50 -5.18 5.78
CA ILE A 30 -4.66 -4.36 6.11
C ILE A 30 -5.03 -4.67 7.57
N PRO A 31 -5.07 -3.66 8.46
CA PRO A 31 -5.41 -3.89 9.84
C PRO A 31 -6.77 -4.59 9.95
N LYS A 32 -6.82 -5.62 10.78
CA LYS A 32 -8.07 -6.29 11.13
C LYS A 32 -8.57 -5.66 12.41
N THR A 33 -9.83 -5.29 12.44
CA THR A 33 -10.49 -4.98 13.72
C THR A 33 -10.53 -6.25 14.59
N GLU A 34 -10.63 -6.09 15.91
CA GLU A 34 -10.71 -7.22 16.87
C GLU A 34 -11.80 -8.25 16.51
N ASP A 35 -12.86 -7.82 15.80
CA ASP A 35 -13.96 -8.67 15.31
C ASP A 35 -13.62 -9.42 14.00
N GLY A 36 -12.36 -9.43 13.56
CA GLY A 36 -11.91 -10.11 12.35
C GLY A 36 -12.32 -9.45 11.02
N LYS A 37 -13.00 -8.30 11.07
CA LYS A 37 -13.35 -7.53 9.87
C LYS A 37 -12.13 -6.77 9.36
N TYR A 38 -11.77 -7.04 8.11
CA TYR A 38 -10.73 -6.31 7.39
C TYR A 38 -11.13 -4.83 7.25
N THR A 39 -10.24 -3.90 7.63
CA THR A 39 -10.40 -2.52 7.18
C THR A 39 -10.29 -2.49 5.65
N ASN A 40 -11.21 -1.80 4.99
CA ASN A 40 -11.30 -1.73 3.55
C ASN A 40 -9.96 -1.26 2.94
N ILE A 41 -9.48 -1.90 1.86
CA ILE A 41 -8.27 -1.46 1.14
C ILE A 41 -8.42 0.00 0.67
N ALA A 42 -9.66 0.44 0.43
CA ALA A 42 -9.98 1.84 0.12
C ALA A 42 -9.70 2.84 1.26
N SER A 43 -9.43 2.36 2.49
CA SER A 43 -8.97 3.19 3.61
C SER A 43 -7.47 3.51 3.54
N ILE A 44 -6.72 2.85 2.65
CA ILE A 44 -5.31 3.17 2.41
C ILE A 44 -5.23 4.40 1.52
N ASN A 45 -5.01 5.56 2.14
CA ASN A 45 -4.79 6.79 1.41
C ASN A 45 -3.38 6.80 0.81
N THR A 46 -3.26 6.66 -0.50
CA THR A 46 -1.98 6.66 -1.22
C THR A 46 -1.32 8.05 -1.24
N LYS A 47 -2.08 9.12 -0.96
CA LYS A 47 -1.57 10.50 -0.92
C LYS A 47 -1.00 10.86 0.44
N ASP A 48 -1.24 10.06 1.46
CA ASP A 48 -0.69 10.30 2.79
C ASP A 48 0.83 10.21 2.79
N ALA A 49 1.44 10.97 3.69
CA ALA A 49 2.87 10.88 3.92
C ALA A 49 3.22 9.46 4.43
N ILE A 50 4.33 8.92 3.95
CA ILE A 50 4.84 7.65 4.47
C ILE A 50 5.85 7.90 5.58
N THR A 51 5.75 7.13 6.66
CA THR A 51 6.71 7.19 7.77
C THR A 51 7.92 6.31 7.49
N LYS A 52 9.05 6.63 8.14
CA LYS A 52 10.26 5.82 8.03
C LYS A 52 10.04 4.43 8.62
N GLU A 53 9.27 4.31 9.70
CA GLU A 53 8.93 3.01 10.28
C GLU A 53 8.17 2.12 9.29
N GLU A 54 7.19 2.66 8.55
CA GLU A 54 6.47 1.91 7.52
C GLU A 54 7.39 1.43 6.40
N ILE A 55 8.27 2.32 5.91
CA ILE A 55 9.27 1.97 4.88
C ILE A 55 10.14 0.82 5.38
N VAL A 56 10.67 0.91 6.60
CA VAL A 56 11.57 -0.11 7.17
C VAL A 56 10.82 -1.43 7.35
N ALA A 57 9.65 -1.43 7.98
CA ALA A 57 8.88 -2.64 8.24
C ALA A 57 8.51 -3.38 6.95
N LEU A 58 8.01 -2.67 5.94
CA LEU A 58 7.60 -3.28 4.68
C LEU A 58 8.81 -3.70 3.83
N SER A 59 9.91 -2.95 3.85
CA SER A 59 11.12 -3.34 3.12
C SER A 59 11.79 -4.56 3.74
N GLN A 60 11.82 -4.67 5.08
CA GLN A 60 12.36 -5.82 5.80
C GLN A 60 11.60 -7.12 5.49
N LYS A 61 10.27 -7.07 5.39
CA LYS A 61 9.44 -8.25 5.03
C LYS A 61 9.85 -8.90 3.71
N VAL A 62 10.35 -8.11 2.77
CA VAL A 62 10.79 -8.57 1.44
C VAL A 62 12.31 -8.51 1.26
N ASN A 63 13.06 -8.32 2.35
CA ASN A 63 14.52 -8.25 2.36
C ASN A 63 15.10 -7.19 1.39
N ILE A 64 14.41 -6.04 1.28
CA ILE A 64 14.85 -4.88 0.49
C ILE A 64 15.48 -3.84 1.43
N ASN A 65 16.52 -3.14 0.94
CA ASN A 65 17.16 -2.09 1.70
C ASN A 65 16.28 -0.82 1.76
N PRO A 66 15.82 -0.38 2.95
CA PRO A 66 14.93 0.77 3.09
C PRO A 66 15.56 2.09 2.64
N ASN A 67 16.89 2.18 2.60
CA ASN A 67 17.60 3.39 2.16
C ASN A 67 17.35 3.73 0.67
N GLN A 68 16.86 2.77 -0.12
CA GLN A 68 16.46 2.99 -1.51
C GLN A 68 15.22 3.92 -1.65
N PHE A 69 14.49 4.14 -0.55
CA PHE A 69 13.27 4.94 -0.52
C PHE A 69 13.43 6.32 0.14
N ASN A 70 14.67 6.78 0.40
CA ASN A 70 14.93 8.06 1.11
C ASN A 70 14.28 9.31 0.48
N HIS A 71 13.96 9.28 -0.81
CA HIS A 71 13.29 10.38 -1.52
C HIS A 71 11.78 10.22 -1.65
N VAL A 72 11.20 9.15 -1.11
CA VAL A 72 9.78 8.88 -1.21
C VAL A 72 9.03 9.65 -0.13
N LYS A 73 8.02 10.40 -0.53
CA LYS A 73 7.24 11.24 0.38
C LYS A 73 5.89 10.64 0.71
N THR A 74 5.27 9.94 -0.23
CA THR A 74 3.91 9.43 -0.11
C THR A 74 3.86 7.91 -0.10
N LYS A 75 2.81 7.36 0.52
CA LYS A 75 2.57 5.91 0.56
C LYS A 75 2.42 5.31 -0.84
N GLY A 76 1.69 5.98 -1.72
CA GLY A 76 1.48 5.53 -3.10
C GLY A 76 2.78 5.39 -3.90
N GLU A 77 3.66 6.39 -3.80
CA GLU A 77 4.98 6.32 -4.43
C GLU A 77 5.84 5.18 -3.88
N PHE A 78 5.78 4.96 -2.57
CA PHE A 78 6.51 3.86 -1.92
C PHE A 78 6.02 2.52 -2.42
N TYR A 79 4.71 2.26 -2.34
CA TYR A 79 4.11 0.99 -2.76
C TYR A 79 4.39 0.68 -4.22
N LYS A 80 4.29 1.68 -5.09
CA LYS A 80 4.61 1.54 -6.51
C LYS A 80 6.07 1.16 -6.75
N LYS A 81 7.02 1.81 -6.06
CA LYS A 81 8.45 1.47 -6.18
C LYS A 81 8.75 0.10 -5.61
N LEU A 82 8.24 -0.20 -4.41
CA LEU A 82 8.42 -1.50 -3.76
C LEU A 82 7.90 -2.62 -4.66
N ASN A 83 6.68 -2.48 -5.20
CA ASN A 83 6.10 -3.50 -6.05
C ASN A 83 6.90 -3.69 -7.34
N LYS A 84 7.37 -2.61 -7.96
CA LYS A 84 8.22 -2.67 -9.17
C LYS A 84 9.56 -3.36 -8.92
N ILE A 85 10.12 -3.25 -7.71
CA ILE A 85 11.34 -3.98 -7.34
C ILE A 85 11.02 -5.47 -7.19
N ILE A 86 9.92 -5.81 -6.51
CA ILE A 86 9.49 -7.21 -6.32
C ILE A 86 9.15 -7.88 -7.65
N GLU A 87 8.51 -7.18 -8.59
CA GLU A 87 8.21 -7.72 -9.93
C GLU A 87 9.46 -7.97 -10.78
N LYS A 88 10.61 -7.41 -10.40
CA LYS A 88 11.89 -7.58 -11.09
C LYS A 88 12.83 -8.59 -10.43
N MET A 89 12.47 -9.08 -9.24
CA MET A 89 13.16 -10.18 -8.56
C MET A 89 12.69 -11.51 -9.13
#